data_AF-A0A8S3I6E0-F1
#
_entry.id   AF-A0A8S3I6E0-F1
#
_cell.length_a   1.000
_cell.length_b   1.000
_cell.length_c   1.000
_cell.angle_alpha   90.00
_cell.angle_beta   90.00
_cell.angle_gamma   90.00
#
_symmetry.space_group_name_H-M   'P 1'
#
loop_
_entity.id
_entity.type
_entity.pdbx_description
1 polymer ?
#
loop_
_entity_poly.entity_id
_entity_poly.type
_entity_poly.pdbx_seq_one_letter_code
_entity_poly.pdbx_strand_id
1 'polypeptide(L)'
;MFLEIRYLVKRQRSSTHDSSPSSSSSGGQNAETKRRRNIKNGFENIRYLIPELNDATNAKISKAQMLECTANQIQVAAKMRDDMKAEVDLLKQEEQQLQQKISQYQTSLPVDGIPTMPAASRSREALYALFRAYVADRTRKTWHFYPYSLVLKRIFDAFQNTVTCESPDEFLRSLN
;
A
#
# COMPACT_ATOMS: atom_id res chain seq x y z
N MET A 1 -4.91 -9.24 -22.10
CA MET A 1 -4.68 -7.78 -22.00
C MET A 1 -3.47 -7.28 -22.82
N PHE A 2 -2.31 -7.96 -22.82
CA PHE A 2 -1.15 -7.55 -23.66
C PHE A 2 -1.27 -7.85 -25.17
N LEU A 3 -2.21 -8.71 -25.58
CA LEU A 3 -2.50 -9.01 -26.99
C LEU A 3 -3.30 -7.88 -27.68
N GLU A 4 -4.18 -7.19 -26.96
CA GLU A 4 -4.98 -6.06 -27.44
C GLU A 4 -4.13 -4.87 -27.89
N ILE A 5 -3.05 -4.59 -27.15
CA ILE A 5 -2.16 -3.45 -27.42
C ILE A 5 -1.36 -3.68 -28.71
N ARG A 6 -0.94 -4.93 -28.98
CA ARG A 6 -0.24 -5.26 -30.24
C ARG A 6 -1.18 -5.23 -31.45
N TYR A 7 -2.45 -5.56 -31.27
CA TYR A 7 -3.44 -5.53 -32.34
C TYR A 7 -3.77 -4.09 -32.80
N LEU A 8 -3.82 -3.12 -31.87
CA LEU A 8 -4.13 -1.72 -32.17
C LEU A 8 -3.01 -0.99 -32.93
N VAL A 9 -1.74 -1.30 -32.65
CA VAL A 9 -0.59 -0.70 -33.37
C VAL A 9 -0.51 -1.21 -34.82
N LYS A 10 -0.95 -2.45 -35.09
CA LYS A 10 -0.92 -3.03 -36.43
C LYS A 10 -2.04 -2.49 -37.35
N ARG A 11 -3.18 -2.08 -36.78
CA ARG A 11 -4.35 -1.57 -37.52
C ARG A 11 -4.18 -0.15 -38.08
N GLN A 12 -3.33 0.68 -37.46
CA GLN A 12 -3.05 2.05 -37.95
C GLN A 12 -2.11 2.08 -39.17
N ARG A 13 -1.45 0.95 -39.52
CA ARG A 13 -0.48 0.89 -40.62
C ARG A 13 -1.09 0.47 -41.98
N SER A 14 -2.33 -0.03 -41.99
CA SER A 14 -2.93 -0.69 -43.17
C SER A 14 -3.99 0.13 -43.93
N SER A 15 -4.27 1.38 -43.54
CA SER A 15 -5.27 2.21 -44.23
C SER A 15 -4.64 3.39 -44.98
N THR A 16 -3.90 3.08 -46.04
CA THR A 16 -3.60 4.04 -47.11
C THR A 16 -4.00 3.42 -48.44
N HIS A 17 -5.27 3.59 -48.80
CA HIS A 17 -5.76 3.30 -50.14
C HIS A 17 -5.20 4.36 -51.09
N ASP A 18 -4.35 3.91 -52.01
CA ASP A 18 -3.73 4.73 -53.05
C ASP A 18 -4.70 4.84 -54.23
N SER A 19 -4.97 6.07 -54.66
CA SER A 19 -5.66 6.38 -55.91
C SER A 19 -5.21 7.76 -56.35
N SER A 20 -4.21 7.79 -57.22
CA SER A 20 -3.74 8.99 -57.90
C SER A 20 -4.54 9.25 -59.18
N PRO A 21 -4.68 10.51 -59.61
CA PRO A 21 -4.23 10.82 -60.96
C PRO A 21 -3.23 11.99 -60.99
N SER A 22 -2.38 11.92 -62.00
CA SER A 22 -1.16 12.68 -62.24
C SER A 22 -1.37 14.17 -62.55
N SER A 23 -0.62 15.03 -61.86
CA SER A 23 -0.06 16.26 -62.43
C SER A 23 1.34 16.53 -61.87
N SER A 24 2.30 16.50 -62.79
CA SER A 24 3.74 16.72 -62.64
C SER A 24 4.04 18.06 -61.95
N SER A 25 4.96 18.04 -60.97
CA SER A 25 5.43 19.14 -60.08
C SER A 25 4.70 19.32 -58.73
N SER A 26 3.49 18.76 -58.53
CA SER A 26 2.73 18.92 -57.27
C SER A 26 2.80 17.72 -56.29
N GLY A 27 3.18 16.53 -56.77
CA GLY A 27 3.14 15.28 -55.98
C GLY A 27 4.16 15.22 -54.83
N GLY A 28 5.38 15.73 -55.05
CA GLY A 28 6.41 15.82 -54.01
C GLY A 28 6.08 16.84 -52.91
N GLN A 29 5.45 17.95 -53.30
CA GLN A 29 4.98 18.97 -52.34
C GLN A 29 3.85 18.43 -51.45
N ASN A 30 2.97 17.58 -51.99
CA ASN A 30 1.88 17.00 -51.23
C ASN A 30 2.38 15.94 -50.21
N ALA A 31 3.33 15.09 -50.61
CA ALA A 31 3.97 14.12 -49.71
C ALA A 31 4.75 14.80 -48.57
N GLU A 32 5.55 15.82 -48.89
CA GLU A 32 6.34 16.57 -47.89
C GLU A 32 5.44 17.37 -46.94
N THR A 33 4.37 17.99 -47.45
CA THR A 33 3.39 18.70 -46.63
C THR A 33 2.68 17.75 -45.68
N LYS A 34 2.30 16.54 -46.13
CA LYS A 34 1.72 15.50 -45.27
C LYS A 34 2.70 15.05 -44.19
N ARG A 35 3.97 14.83 -44.53
CA ARG A 35 5.04 14.51 -43.55
C ARG A 35 5.15 15.59 -42.47
N ARG A 36 5.21 16.86 -42.87
CA ARG A 36 5.29 18.01 -41.95
C ARG A 36 4.07 18.12 -41.04
N ARG A 37 2.87 17.91 -41.59
CA ARG A 37 1.62 17.91 -40.81
C ARG A 37 1.62 16.82 -39.74
N ASN A 38 2.04 15.60 -40.10
CA ASN A 38 2.12 14.49 -39.15
C ASN A 38 3.13 14.78 -38.03
N ILE A 39 4.30 15.33 -38.36
CA ILE A 39 5.30 15.74 -37.37
C ILE A 39 4.73 16.81 -36.44
N LYS A 40 4.05 17.83 -36.97
CA LYS A 40 3.40 18.87 -36.16
C LYS A 40 2.40 18.26 -35.19
N ASN A 41 1.52 17.38 -35.66
CA ASN A 41 0.55 16.69 -34.80
C ASN A 41 1.25 15.86 -33.71
N GLY A 42 2.39 15.24 -34.02
CA GLY A 42 3.22 14.55 -33.03
C GLY A 42 3.70 15.47 -31.90
N PHE A 43 4.16 16.67 -32.24
CA PHE A 43 4.54 17.68 -31.24
C PHE A 43 3.35 18.16 -30.40
N GLU A 44 2.19 18.38 -31.00
CA GLU A 44 0.97 18.72 -30.22
C GLU A 44 0.62 17.60 -29.24
N ASN A 45 0.67 16.33 -29.68
CA ASN A 45 0.43 15.19 -28.80
C ASN A 45 1.42 15.11 -27.64
N ILE A 46 2.71 15.32 -27.91
CA ILE A 46 3.76 15.37 -26.87
C ILE A 46 3.44 16.47 -25.86
N ARG A 47 3.01 17.65 -26.32
CA ARG A 47 2.65 18.77 -25.45
C ARG A 47 1.54 18.40 -24.47
N TYR A 48 0.52 17.68 -24.91
CA TYR A 48 -0.59 17.24 -24.06
C TYR A 48 -0.20 16.15 -23.05
N LEU A 49 0.79 15.31 -23.38
CA LEU A 49 1.22 14.20 -22.52
C LEU A 49 2.15 14.62 -21.38
N ILE A 50 2.82 15.76 -21.52
CA ILE A 50 3.80 16.24 -20.55
C ILE A 50 3.15 17.34 -19.70
N PRO A 51 2.91 17.11 -18.40
CA PRO A 51 2.23 18.08 -17.53
C PRO A 51 2.85 19.47 -17.58
N GLU A 52 4.19 19.54 -17.51
CA GLU A 52 4.96 20.79 -17.55
C GLU A 52 4.71 21.60 -18.83
N LEU A 53 4.48 20.92 -19.97
CA LEU A 53 4.24 21.57 -21.27
C LEU A 53 2.75 21.88 -21.50
N ASN A 54 1.87 21.07 -20.91
CA ASN A 54 0.44 21.25 -20.97
C ASN A 54 0.00 22.46 -20.14
N ASP A 55 0.52 22.62 -18.93
CA ASP A 55 0.20 23.77 -18.07
C ASP A 55 0.68 25.09 -18.68
N ALA A 56 1.78 25.02 -19.43
CA ALA A 56 2.33 26.13 -20.20
C ALA A 56 1.63 26.35 -21.55
N THR A 57 0.35 25.98 -21.75
CA THR A 57 -0.40 26.06 -23.02
C THR A 57 -0.24 27.36 -23.83
N ASN A 58 -0.13 28.52 -23.17
CA ASN A 58 0.05 29.82 -23.84
C ASN A 58 1.53 30.23 -24.04
N ALA A 59 2.48 29.49 -23.49
CA ALA A 59 3.90 29.75 -23.64
C ALA A 59 4.43 29.23 -24.98
N LYS A 60 5.19 30.08 -25.69
CA LYS A 60 5.90 29.74 -26.93
C LYS A 60 7.14 28.91 -26.61
N ILE A 61 6.96 27.61 -26.40
CA ILE A 61 8.04 26.65 -26.18
C ILE A 61 8.58 26.18 -27.54
N SER A 62 9.90 26.18 -27.71
CA SER A 62 10.52 25.71 -28.95
C SER A 62 10.42 24.19 -29.11
N LYS A 63 10.47 23.69 -30.35
CA LYS A 63 10.48 22.23 -30.60
C LYS A 63 11.67 21.52 -29.97
N ALA A 64 12.83 22.16 -29.93
CA ALA A 64 14.03 21.61 -29.29
C ALA A 64 13.80 21.44 -27.78
N GLN A 65 13.30 22.48 -27.10
CA GLN A 65 12.97 22.41 -25.68
C GLN A 65 11.87 21.38 -25.38
N MET A 66 10.87 21.26 -26.26
CA MET A 66 9.82 20.24 -26.11
C MET A 66 10.42 18.82 -26.13
N LEU A 67 11.36 18.53 -27.04
CA LEU A 67 12.03 17.23 -27.09
C LEU A 67 12.92 16.99 -25.86
N GLU A 68 13.64 18.01 -25.40
CA GLU A 68 14.49 17.94 -24.20
C GLU A 68 13.66 17.65 -22.94
N CYS A 69 12.59 18.41 -22.70
CA CYS A 69 11.66 18.19 -21.60
C CYS A 69 11.03 16.77 -21.68
N THR A 70 10.67 16.32 -22.89
CA THR A 70 10.17 14.95 -23.11
C THR A 70 11.18 13.90 -22.69
N ALA A 71 12.45 14.04 -23.10
CA ALA A 71 13.51 13.10 -22.76
C ALA A 71 13.72 13.03 -21.24
N ASN A 72 13.74 14.19 -20.57
CA ASN A 72 13.85 14.27 -19.12
C ASN A 72 12.66 13.59 -18.43
N GLN A 73 11.42 13.86 -18.88
CA GLN A 73 10.23 13.24 -18.30
C GLN A 73 10.22 11.72 -18.47
N ILE A 74 10.69 11.19 -19.61
CA ILE A 74 10.84 9.75 -19.82
C ILE A 74 11.84 9.15 -18.82
N GLN A 75 12.97 9.82 -18.58
CA GLN A 75 13.96 9.37 -17.60
C GLN A 75 13.37 9.38 -16.17
N VAL A 76 12.67 10.44 -15.80
CA VAL A 76 11.98 10.56 -14.50
C VAL A 76 10.95 9.43 -14.34
N ALA A 77 10.09 9.22 -15.34
CA ALA A 77 9.08 8.17 -15.31
C ALA A 77 9.68 6.75 -15.29
N ALA A 78 10.84 6.54 -15.94
CA ALA A 78 11.58 5.28 -15.85
C ALA A 78 12.10 5.05 -14.43
N LYS A 79 12.74 6.06 -13.84
CA LYS A 79 13.22 5.99 -12.45
C LYS A 79 12.08 5.74 -11.46
N MET A 80 10.98 6.48 -11.55
CA MET A 80 9.81 6.27 -10.68
C MET A 80 9.25 4.85 -10.77
N ARG A 81 9.27 4.24 -11.95
CA ARG A 81 8.84 2.85 -12.15
C ARG A 81 9.80 1.86 -11.47
N ASP A 82 11.09 2.12 -11.54
CA ASP A 82 12.11 1.28 -10.89
C ASP A 82 12.02 1.41 -9.37
N ASP A 83 11.86 2.62 -8.85
CA ASP A 83 11.66 2.91 -7.42
C ASP A 83 10.40 2.20 -6.90
N MET A 84 9.27 2.33 -7.61
CA MET A 84 8.01 1.67 -7.21
C MET A 84 8.10 0.14 -7.31
N LYS A 85 8.88 -0.40 -8.24
CA LYS A 85 9.13 -1.84 -8.32
C LYS A 85 9.95 -2.33 -7.13
N ALA A 86 10.98 -1.59 -6.74
CA ALA A 86 11.78 -1.90 -5.56
C ALA A 86 10.94 -1.86 -4.27
N GLU A 87 10.05 -0.88 -4.14
CA GLU A 87 9.11 -0.79 -3.01
C GLU A 87 8.15 -1.98 -2.96
N VAL A 88 7.58 -2.39 -4.10
CA VAL A 88 6.74 -3.60 -4.18
C VAL A 88 7.50 -4.85 -3.74
N ASP A 89 8.76 -4.99 -4.14
CA ASP A 89 9.58 -6.14 -3.76
C ASP A 89 9.91 -6.13 -2.25
N LEU A 90 10.13 -4.96 -1.65
CA LEU A 90 10.31 -4.80 -0.20
C LEU A 90 9.04 -5.17 0.57
N LEU A 91 7.88 -4.66 0.16
CA LEU A 91 6.60 -4.96 0.81
C LEU A 91 6.27 -6.46 0.75
N LYS A 92 6.58 -7.14 -0.35
CA LYS A 92 6.43 -8.60 -0.45
C LYS A 92 7.34 -9.35 0.52
N GLN A 93 8.57 -8.87 0.73
CA GLN A 93 9.46 -9.47 1.73
C GLN A 93 8.91 -9.27 3.15
N GLU A 94 8.37 -8.09 3.44
CA GLU A 94 7.71 -7.83 4.73
C GLU A 94 6.49 -8.72 4.94
N GLU A 95 5.64 -8.88 3.93
CA GLU A 95 4.49 -9.79 3.94
C GLU A 95 4.93 -11.23 4.28
N GLN A 96 5.97 -11.73 3.60
CA GLN A 96 6.51 -13.07 3.88
C GLN A 96 7.07 -13.19 5.30
N GLN A 97 7.78 -12.18 5.79
CA GLN A 97 8.30 -12.16 7.17
C GLN A 97 7.17 -12.17 8.21
N LEU A 98 6.13 -11.38 7.99
CA LEU A 98 4.96 -11.35 8.87
C LEU A 98 4.23 -12.69 8.85
N GLN A 99 4.04 -13.27 7.67
CA GLN A 99 3.40 -14.57 7.53
C GLN A 99 4.22 -15.69 8.20
N GLN A 100 5.55 -15.63 8.12
CA GLN A 100 6.43 -16.53 8.86
C GLN A 100 6.28 -16.37 10.37
N LYS A 101 6.25 -15.14 10.90
CA LYS A 101 6.03 -14.87 12.32
C LYS A 101 4.66 -15.36 12.79
N ILE A 102 3.60 -15.12 12.01
CA ILE A 102 2.25 -15.62 12.30
C ILE A 102 2.27 -17.14 12.39
N SER A 103 2.88 -17.81 11.40
CA SER A 103 2.99 -19.27 11.37
C SER A 103 3.77 -19.79 12.59
N GLN A 104 4.87 -19.14 12.96
CA GLN A 104 5.63 -19.47 14.17
C GLN A 104 4.77 -19.35 15.43
N TYR A 105 4.04 -18.24 15.60
CA TYR A 105 3.13 -18.07 16.74
C TYR A 105 2.04 -19.13 16.75
N GLN A 106 1.42 -19.42 15.60
CA GLN A 106 0.42 -20.48 15.47
C GLN A 106 0.97 -21.86 15.85
N THR A 107 2.19 -22.20 15.45
CA THR A 107 2.85 -23.45 15.87
C THR A 107 3.25 -23.47 17.34
N SER A 108 3.48 -22.31 17.96
CA SER A 108 3.77 -22.20 19.39
C SER A 108 2.50 -22.25 20.26
N LEU A 109 1.33 -22.06 19.64
CA LEU A 109 0.05 -22.20 20.32
C LEU A 109 -0.32 -23.69 20.38
N PRO A 110 -0.92 -24.16 21.49
CA PRO A 110 -1.50 -25.51 21.54
C PRO A 110 -2.56 -25.67 20.44
N VAL A 111 -2.68 -26.88 19.87
CA VAL A 111 -3.63 -27.21 18.77
C VAL A 111 -5.10 -26.91 19.14
N ASP A 112 -5.41 -26.89 20.44
CA ASP A 112 -6.74 -26.55 20.98
C ASP A 112 -6.92 -25.04 21.29
N GLY A 113 -6.02 -24.19 20.81
CA GLY A 113 -5.92 -22.79 21.22
C GLY A 113 -5.37 -22.67 22.65
N ILE A 114 -5.27 -21.44 23.17
CA ILE A 114 -5.18 -21.26 24.62
C ILE A 114 -6.48 -21.85 25.15
N PRO A 115 -6.50 -22.95 25.94
CA PRO A 115 -7.71 -23.31 26.66
C PRO A 115 -8.09 -22.04 27.39
N THR A 116 -9.23 -21.42 27.01
CA THR A 116 -9.75 -20.21 27.63
C THR A 116 -9.55 -20.43 29.12
N MET A 117 -8.59 -19.70 29.74
CA MET A 117 -7.85 -20.10 30.94
C MET A 117 -8.45 -21.35 31.62
N PRO A 118 -7.77 -22.52 31.65
CA PRO A 118 -8.36 -23.74 32.23
C PRO A 118 -8.94 -23.36 33.59
N ALA A 119 -10.09 -23.89 34.00
CA ALA A 119 -10.83 -23.39 35.18
C ALA A 119 -9.93 -23.21 36.43
N ALA A 120 -8.85 -24.00 36.55
CA ALA A 120 -7.78 -23.84 37.54
C ALA A 120 -6.90 -22.56 37.43
N SER A 121 -6.67 -22.01 36.23
CA SER A 121 -6.03 -20.70 35.99
C SER A 121 -7.01 -19.53 36.12
N ARG A 122 -8.33 -19.77 36.08
CA ARG A 122 -9.36 -18.81 36.53
C ARG A 122 -9.67 -18.90 38.01
N SER A 123 -9.10 -19.87 38.73
CA SER A 123 -9.30 -19.95 40.17
C SER A 123 -8.84 -18.64 40.79
N ARG A 124 -9.66 -18.16 41.71
CA ARG A 124 -9.41 -16.93 42.44
C ARG A 124 -7.99 -16.95 43.01
N GLU A 125 -7.57 -18.07 43.56
CA GLU A 125 -6.25 -18.30 44.13
C GLU A 125 -5.11 -18.08 43.13
N ALA A 126 -5.25 -18.53 41.87
CA ALA A 126 -4.25 -18.33 40.82
C ALA A 126 -4.11 -16.84 40.43
N LEU A 127 -5.23 -16.12 40.32
CA LEU A 127 -5.23 -14.69 40.04
C LEU A 127 -4.65 -13.88 41.22
N TYR A 128 -4.91 -14.30 42.46
CA TYR A 128 -4.28 -13.72 43.65
C TYR A 128 -2.76 -13.98 43.69
N ALA A 129 -2.28 -15.10 43.16
CA ALA A 129 -0.86 -15.38 43.05
C ALA A 129 -0.19 -14.45 42.02
N LEU A 130 -0.82 -14.25 40.86
CA LEU A 130 -0.37 -13.29 39.84
C LEU A 130 -0.34 -11.85 40.35
N PHE A 131 -1.40 -11.43 41.06
CA PHE A 131 -1.45 -10.10 41.68
C PHE A 131 -0.30 -9.91 42.68
N ARG A 132 -0.04 -10.90 43.54
CA ARG A 132 1.07 -10.84 44.51
C ARG A 132 2.43 -10.77 43.83
N ALA A 133 2.66 -11.56 42.78
CA ALA A 133 3.90 -11.51 42.00
C ALA A 133 4.10 -10.14 41.33
N TYR A 134 3.04 -9.56 40.76
CA TYR A 134 3.06 -8.23 40.15
C TYR A 134 3.40 -7.13 41.17
N VAL A 135 2.76 -7.16 42.34
CA VAL A 135 3.04 -6.19 43.42
C VAL A 135 4.48 -6.34 43.91
N ALA A 136 4.98 -7.57 44.09
CA ALA A 136 6.35 -7.80 44.50
C ALA A 136 7.39 -7.26 43.50
N ASP A 137 7.21 -7.50 42.19
CA ASP A 137 8.11 -6.98 41.15
C ASP A 137 8.09 -5.45 41.09
N ARG A 138 6.90 -4.84 41.14
CA ARG A 138 6.74 -3.39 41.08
C ARG A 138 7.29 -2.70 42.34
N THR A 139 6.97 -3.21 43.54
CA THR A 139 7.48 -2.66 44.80
C THR A 139 9.00 -2.79 44.90
N ARG A 140 9.59 -3.85 44.33
CA ARG A 140 11.06 -4.00 44.28
C ARG A 140 11.72 -2.95 43.37
N LYS A 141 11.06 -2.51 42.30
CA LYS A 141 11.55 -1.43 41.40
C LYS A 141 11.28 -0.04 41.99
N THR A 142 10.11 0.17 42.59
CA THR A 142 9.67 1.43 43.16
C THR A 142 8.92 1.20 44.46
N TRP A 143 9.58 1.42 45.60
CA TRP A 143 9.02 1.08 46.92
C TRP A 143 7.69 1.82 47.21
N HIS A 144 7.54 3.06 46.75
CA HIS A 144 6.33 3.86 46.89
C HIS A 144 5.12 3.29 46.13
N PHE A 145 5.31 2.28 45.27
CA PHE A 145 4.22 1.53 44.64
C PHE A 145 3.38 0.75 45.67
N TYR A 146 3.97 0.32 46.79
CA TYR A 146 3.30 -0.55 47.74
C TYR A 146 2.00 0.05 48.33
N PRO A 147 1.96 1.32 48.80
CA PRO A 147 0.70 1.96 49.18
C PRO A 147 -0.37 1.96 48.08
N TYR A 148 -0.02 2.23 46.83
CA TYR A 148 -0.97 2.19 45.70
C TYR A 148 -1.49 0.77 45.45
N SER A 149 -0.65 -0.25 45.67
CA SER A 149 -1.04 -1.65 45.53
C SER A 149 -2.15 -2.05 46.50
N LEU A 150 -2.26 -1.41 47.67
CA LEU A 150 -3.33 -1.65 48.64
C LEU A 150 -4.67 -1.13 48.14
N VAL A 151 -4.68 0.03 47.48
CA VAL A 151 -5.88 0.57 46.81
C VAL A 151 -6.27 -0.31 45.62
N LEU A 152 -5.28 -0.69 44.79
CA LEU A 152 -5.47 -1.62 43.69
C LEU A 152 -6.01 -2.98 44.15
N LYS A 153 -5.60 -3.46 45.33
CA LYS A 153 -6.11 -4.71 45.91
C LYS A 153 -7.62 -4.64 46.12
N ARG A 154 -8.15 -3.53 46.64
CA ARG A 154 -9.59 -3.35 46.87
C ARG A 154 -10.36 -3.35 45.55
N ILE A 155 -9.83 -2.67 44.53
CA ILE A 155 -10.41 -2.66 43.18
C ILE A 155 -10.38 -4.06 42.57
N PHE A 156 -9.27 -4.77 42.73
CA PHE A 156 -9.11 -6.14 42.27
C PHE A 156 -10.07 -7.12 42.97
N ASP A 157 -10.24 -6.98 44.28
CA ASP A 157 -11.18 -7.79 45.06
C ASP A 157 -12.63 -7.52 44.60
N ALA A 158 -12.99 -6.24 44.35
CA ALA A 158 -14.30 -5.88 43.81
C ALA A 158 -14.52 -6.47 42.41
N PHE A 159 -13.55 -6.32 41.51
CA PHE A 159 -13.60 -6.88 40.16
C PHE A 159 -13.83 -8.39 40.18
N GLN A 160 -13.11 -9.13 41.02
CA GLN A 160 -13.26 -10.58 41.12
C GLN A 160 -14.58 -11.05 41.71
N ASN A 161 -15.27 -10.19 42.48
CA ASN A 161 -16.59 -10.51 43.05
C ASN A 161 -17.74 -10.08 42.14
N THR A 162 -17.51 -9.09 41.26
CA THR A 162 -18.56 -8.51 40.40
C THR A 162 -18.52 -9.07 38.99
N VAL A 163 -17.35 -9.34 38.43
CA VAL A 163 -17.20 -9.71 37.01
C VAL A 163 -16.91 -11.20 36.87
N THR A 164 -17.80 -11.90 36.16
CA THR A 164 -17.62 -13.32 35.87
C THR A 164 -17.14 -13.49 34.43
N CYS A 165 -16.04 -14.23 34.25
CA CYS A 165 -15.45 -14.52 32.94
C CYS A 165 -15.65 -16.00 32.53
N GLU A 166 -16.73 -16.61 32.98
CA GLU A 166 -17.05 -18.02 32.70
C GLU A 166 -17.55 -18.23 31.26
N SER A 167 -18.38 -17.30 30.76
CA SER A 167 -18.82 -17.25 29.36
C SER A 167 -19.03 -15.80 28.90
N PRO A 168 -19.01 -15.52 27.58
CA PRO A 168 -19.29 -14.18 27.05
C PRO A 168 -20.65 -13.63 27.50
N ASP A 169 -21.68 -14.48 27.55
CA ASP A 169 -23.03 -14.10 27.97
C ASP A 169 -23.09 -13.76 29.47
N GLU A 170 -22.35 -14.49 30.30
CA GLU A 170 -22.29 -14.25 31.74
C GLU A 170 -21.45 -13.02 32.09
N PHE A 171 -20.39 -12.76 31.32
CA PHE A 171 -19.66 -11.50 31.38
C PHE A 171 -20.58 -10.30 31.08
N LEU A 172 -21.37 -10.38 30.00
CA LEU A 172 -22.33 -9.32 29.66
C LEU A 172 -23.42 -9.13 30.73
N ARG A 173 -23.84 -10.20 31.42
CA ARG A 173 -24.76 -10.11 32.56
C ARG A 173 -24.13 -9.46 33.78
N SER A 174 -22.84 -9.68 34.01
CA SER A 174 -22.10 -9.11 35.14
C SER A 174 -21.84 -7.60 35.03
N LEU A 175 -22.10 -7.01 33.85
CA LEU A 175 -21.94 -5.58 33.57
C LEU A 175 -23.21 -4.74 33.74
N ASN A 176 -24.38 -5.37 33.91
CA ASN A 176 -25.68 -4.72 34.13
C ASN A 176 -26.10 -4.80 35.59
#